data_AF-A0A660XG06-F1
#
_entry.id   AF-A0A660XG06-F1
#
_cell.length_a   1.000
_cell.length_b   1.000
_cell.length_c   1.000
_cell.angle_alpha   90.00
_cell.angle_beta   90.00
_cell.angle_gamma   90.00
#
_symmetry.space_group_name_H-M   'P 1'
#
loop_
_entity.id
_entity.type
_entity.pdbx_description
1 polymer ?
#
loop_
_entity_poly.entity_id
_entity_poly.type
_entity_poly.pdbx_seq_one_letter_code
_entity_poly.pdbx_strand_id
1 'polypeptide(L)'
;MPKMKDVLKSYKELQDETEKSNASKEKNRPKETGSFSSLETLREALLKNIKTKKTPPTEEESPQPAKPETQSPMPPKETKAPPEKEEKVGKTRFSAPQTFEKLPPIQIETKKREGEIIVFNGLNFYLDLHRKIGQIFSDARNNFQINVTSILKVIPAMIDSIRTGEELFILAIQRKRYATWLASHMVNVAVISVKLGLGLKLSDTELHKLALSGFLHDIGMLKIPNRIIFKHGKLTEDEFETVKRHPEYGLQYVSHLKDTMPYLINAIYQEHERYDGSGYPKGLRGDEISLFARIIGLADTFEALVHGRAYRDGFITQKAIQTIIQYRGKSFDPKVLKAMLNTISIFPVGSYVQLNTGEIAKVVSVNKQRPVRPIVEVVKDSNGNVINPPYRIDLEKEPLTYIVKQIS
;
A
#
# COMPACT_ATOMS: atom_id res chain seq x y z
N MET A 1 20.17 23.69 6.00
CA MET A 1 20.02 22.21 5.99
C MET A 1 19.39 21.79 7.31
N PRO A 2 18.25 21.09 7.34
CA PRO A 2 17.82 20.36 8.53
C PRO A 2 18.81 19.21 8.76
N LYS A 3 19.13 18.89 10.02
CA LYS A 3 20.03 17.77 10.36
C LYS A 3 19.17 16.52 10.61
N MET A 4 19.74 15.32 10.46
CA MET A 4 19.00 14.04 10.69
C MET A 4 18.31 13.97 12.07
N LYS A 5 18.82 14.72 13.05
CA LYS A 5 18.20 14.95 14.37
C LYS A 5 16.74 15.43 14.27
N ASP A 6 16.39 16.21 13.26
CA ASP A 6 15.04 16.77 13.05
C ASP A 6 14.03 15.68 12.61
N VAL A 7 14.49 14.68 11.85
CA VAL A 7 13.66 13.52 11.44
C VAL A 7 13.38 12.59 12.63
N LEU A 8 14.38 12.38 13.49
CA LEU A 8 14.22 11.63 14.74
C LEU A 8 13.41 12.42 15.79
N LYS A 9 13.48 13.76 15.77
CA LYS A 9 12.66 14.64 16.62
C LYS A 9 11.18 14.56 16.25
N SER A 10 10.84 14.60 14.96
CA SER A 10 9.48 14.35 14.48
C SER A 10 8.92 13.00 14.95
N TYR A 11 9.77 11.96 15.03
CA TYR A 11 9.37 10.66 15.57
C TYR A 11 9.10 10.68 17.08
N LYS A 12 9.77 11.56 17.83
CA LYS A 12 9.59 11.73 19.28
C LYS A 12 8.36 12.58 19.59
N GLU A 13 8.12 13.64 18.81
CA GLU A 13 6.90 14.46 18.88
C GLU A 13 5.64 13.59 18.65
N LEU A 14 5.69 12.63 17.73
CA LEU A 14 4.62 11.63 17.52
C LEU A 14 4.40 10.66 18.71
N GLN A 15 5.44 10.33 19.48
CA GLN A 15 5.32 9.53 20.70
C GLN A 15 4.73 10.37 21.85
N ASP A 16 5.27 11.57 22.07
CA ASP A 16 4.83 12.46 23.13
C ASP A 16 3.36 12.91 22.95
N GLU A 17 2.89 13.13 21.70
CA GLU A 17 1.48 13.42 21.41
C GLU A 17 0.56 12.22 21.64
N THR A 18 0.98 11.00 21.30
CA THR A 18 0.16 9.80 21.53
C THR A 18 0.09 9.43 23.01
N GLU A 19 1.18 9.57 23.75
CA GLU A 19 1.20 9.33 25.21
C GLU A 19 0.41 10.40 25.97
N LYS A 20 0.52 11.69 25.64
CA LYS A 20 -0.31 12.75 26.25
C LYS A 20 -1.79 12.64 25.87
N SER A 21 -2.10 12.22 24.64
CA SER A 21 -3.48 11.95 24.18
C SER A 21 -4.13 10.78 24.93
N ASN A 22 -3.35 9.77 25.32
CA ASN A 22 -3.86 8.63 26.07
C ASN A 22 -3.98 8.94 27.58
N ALA A 23 -2.95 9.54 28.19
CA ALA A 23 -2.95 9.85 29.63
C ALA A 23 -4.01 10.88 30.04
N SER A 24 -4.45 11.76 29.13
CA SER A 24 -5.51 12.75 29.38
C SER A 24 -6.94 12.22 29.13
N LYS A 25 -7.11 11.11 28.40
CA LYS A 25 -8.43 10.53 28.08
C LYS A 25 -8.98 9.56 29.14
N GLU A 26 -8.16 9.15 30.11
CA GLU A 26 -8.54 8.12 31.08
C GLU A 26 -9.21 8.67 32.35
N LYS A 27 -9.33 10.01 32.50
CA LYS A 27 -9.86 10.63 33.73
C LYS A 27 -11.03 11.62 33.59
N ASN A 28 -11.50 11.95 32.38
CA ASN A 28 -12.77 12.67 32.21
C ASN A 28 -13.39 12.35 30.85
N ARG A 29 -14.63 11.82 30.85
CA ARG A 29 -15.32 11.34 29.64
C ARG A 29 -16.68 12.03 29.44
N PRO A 30 -16.72 13.20 28.78
CA PRO A 30 -17.86 13.59 27.96
C PRO A 30 -17.88 12.77 26.66
N LYS A 31 -19.06 12.62 26.04
CA LYS A 31 -19.19 12.06 24.69
C LYS A 31 -18.81 13.13 23.68
N GLU A 32 -17.86 12.86 22.78
CA GLU A 32 -17.73 13.70 21.59
C GLU A 32 -17.17 12.99 20.35
N THR A 33 -17.50 13.60 19.22
CA THR A 33 -17.50 13.18 17.82
C THR A 33 -16.21 12.51 17.29
N GLY A 34 -16.39 11.57 16.34
CA GLY A 34 -15.30 10.87 15.68
C GLY A 34 -14.43 11.75 14.76
N SER A 35 -13.17 11.34 14.59
CA SER A 35 -12.19 11.99 13.71
C SER A 35 -12.50 11.76 12.22
N PHE A 36 -13.30 12.64 11.61
CA PHE A 36 -13.68 12.55 10.19
C PHE A 36 -12.52 12.77 9.19
N SER A 37 -11.48 13.53 9.54
CA SER A 37 -10.51 14.06 8.54
C SER A 37 -9.63 13.02 7.81
N SER A 38 -9.38 11.84 8.40
CA SER A 38 -8.33 10.93 7.89
C SER A 38 -8.73 10.08 6.67
N LEU A 39 -9.99 9.63 6.60
CA LEU A 39 -10.54 8.99 5.40
C LEU A 39 -10.91 10.02 4.34
N GLU A 40 -11.36 11.20 4.75
CA GLU A 40 -11.68 12.30 3.86
C GLU A 40 -10.44 12.77 3.07
N THR A 41 -9.30 12.95 3.75
CA THR A 41 -8.00 13.26 3.11
C THR A 41 -7.59 12.19 2.09
N LEU A 42 -7.77 10.91 2.41
CA LEU A 42 -7.45 9.79 1.51
C LEU A 42 -8.41 9.72 0.32
N ARG A 43 -9.70 9.97 0.56
CA ARG A 43 -10.76 10.07 -0.46
C ARG A 43 -10.51 11.24 -1.40
N GLU A 44 -10.09 12.40 -0.89
CA GLU A 44 -9.67 13.54 -1.71
C GLU A 44 -8.47 13.21 -2.59
N ALA A 45 -7.43 12.58 -2.05
CA ALA A 45 -6.25 12.19 -2.82
C ALA A 45 -6.62 11.23 -3.97
N LEU A 46 -7.50 10.25 -3.71
CA LEU A 46 -8.03 9.35 -4.73
C LEU A 46 -8.92 10.07 -5.76
N LEU A 47 -9.79 10.99 -5.32
CA LEU A 47 -10.67 11.77 -6.22
C LEU A 47 -9.89 12.75 -7.11
N LYS A 48 -8.85 13.40 -6.58
CA LYS A 48 -7.92 14.26 -7.34
C LYS A 48 -7.24 13.44 -8.45
N ASN A 49 -6.84 12.19 -8.15
CA ASN A 49 -6.27 11.29 -9.16
C ASN A 49 -7.25 10.89 -10.27
N ILE A 50 -8.53 10.67 -9.97
CA ILE A 50 -9.57 10.30 -10.96
C ILE A 50 -9.81 11.43 -11.98
N LYS A 51 -9.79 12.70 -11.56
CA LYS A 51 -10.00 13.85 -12.47
C LYS A 51 -8.90 13.99 -13.54
N THR A 52 -7.70 13.45 -13.32
CA THR A 52 -6.56 13.53 -14.29
C THR A 52 -6.69 12.62 -15.54
N LYS A 53 -7.85 11.96 -15.76
CA LYS A 53 -8.08 11.02 -16.87
C LYS A 53 -9.01 11.53 -17.99
N LYS A 54 -9.41 12.80 -18.00
CA LYS A 54 -10.37 13.35 -19.00
C LYS A 54 -9.93 14.68 -19.64
N THR A 55 -8.88 14.64 -20.44
CA THR A 55 -8.74 15.50 -21.64
C THR A 55 -7.67 14.92 -22.58
N PRO A 56 -7.95 14.68 -23.87
CA PRO A 56 -6.90 14.66 -24.90
C PRO A 56 -6.46 16.11 -25.20
N PRO A 57 -5.21 16.33 -25.66
CA PRO A 57 -4.78 17.65 -26.11
C PRO A 57 -5.35 17.95 -27.50
N THR A 58 -5.92 19.14 -27.68
CA THR A 58 -6.11 19.77 -28.99
C THR A 58 -4.90 20.64 -29.30
N GLU A 59 -4.50 20.68 -30.56
CA GLU A 59 -3.43 21.56 -31.06
C GLU A 59 -3.97 23.00 -31.25
N GLU A 60 -3.17 24.02 -30.92
CA GLU A 60 -2.75 25.10 -31.85
C GLU A 60 -1.98 26.27 -31.15
N GLU A 61 -0.86 26.63 -31.78
CA GLU A 61 -0.18 27.94 -31.92
C GLU A 61 0.22 28.86 -30.72
N SER A 62 1.03 29.88 -31.07
CA SER A 62 1.81 30.78 -30.18
C SER A 62 1.71 32.26 -30.70
N PRO A 63 2.37 33.29 -30.14
CA PRO A 63 1.71 34.16 -29.13
C PRO A 63 1.82 35.70 -29.32
N GLN A 64 1.20 36.45 -28.38
CA GLN A 64 1.44 37.89 -27.98
C GLN A 64 0.79 39.05 -28.80
N PRO A 65 0.65 40.30 -28.25
CA PRO A 65 0.84 40.80 -26.84
C PRO A 65 -0.22 41.80 -26.24
N ALA A 66 -0.20 41.92 -24.89
CA ALA A 66 -0.31 43.11 -24.00
C ALA A 66 -1.53 44.11 -23.92
N LYS A 67 -2.23 44.08 -22.75
CA LYS A 67 -2.52 45.15 -21.72
C LYS A 67 -3.12 46.54 -22.10
N PRO A 68 -3.84 47.29 -21.20
CA PRO A 68 -3.47 47.55 -19.78
C PRO A 68 -4.60 47.60 -18.70
N GLU A 69 -4.20 48.00 -17.48
CA GLU A 69 -4.93 48.04 -16.19
C GLU A 69 -6.05 49.09 -16.11
N THR A 70 -7.13 48.90 -15.34
CA THR A 70 -7.30 49.18 -13.88
C THR A 70 -8.79 48.90 -13.50
N GLN A 71 -9.35 48.97 -12.27
CA GLN A 71 -8.92 49.36 -10.90
C GLN A 71 -9.79 48.60 -9.83
N SER A 72 -9.93 49.11 -8.59
CA SER A 72 -10.97 48.77 -7.59
C SER A 72 -11.19 49.97 -6.64
N PRO A 73 -12.41 50.20 -6.11
CA PRO A 73 -12.55 50.18 -4.64
C PRO A 73 -13.94 49.80 -4.04
N MET A 74 -13.88 49.06 -2.93
CA MET A 74 -14.68 49.07 -1.67
C MET A 74 -16.24 49.21 -1.57
N PRO A 75 -16.86 48.80 -0.42
CA PRO A 75 -18.30 48.51 -0.27
C PRO A 75 -19.02 49.44 0.77
N PRO A 76 -20.14 49.07 1.44
CA PRO A 76 -21.44 48.51 0.98
C PRO A 76 -22.63 49.45 1.36
N LYS A 77 -23.88 49.08 1.02
CA LYS A 77 -25.09 49.60 1.70
C LYS A 77 -26.14 48.54 1.97
N GLU A 78 -26.77 48.64 3.14
CA GLU A 78 -27.85 47.79 3.65
C GLU A 78 -29.20 48.09 2.97
N THR A 79 -30.11 47.11 2.93
CA THR A 79 -31.57 47.39 3.03
C THR A 79 -32.31 46.20 3.65
N LYS A 80 -33.51 46.46 4.18
CA LYS A 80 -34.19 45.67 5.24
C LYS A 80 -35.06 44.52 4.71
N ALA A 81 -35.31 43.54 5.58
CA ALA A 81 -36.29 42.47 5.41
C ALA A 81 -37.71 42.86 5.88
N PRO A 82 -38.75 42.24 5.32
CA PRO A 82 -40.04 42.01 5.99
C PRO A 82 -40.53 40.53 5.80
N PRO A 83 -41.65 40.08 6.40
CA PRO A 83 -41.67 39.51 7.74
C PRO A 83 -42.12 38.03 7.79
N GLU A 84 -41.94 37.39 8.95
CA GLU A 84 -42.30 35.98 9.19
C GLU A 84 -43.82 35.71 9.18
N LYS A 85 -44.19 34.50 8.76
CA LYS A 85 -45.46 33.85 9.10
C LYS A 85 -45.17 32.44 9.61
N GLU A 86 -45.67 32.13 10.79
CA GLU A 86 -45.58 30.79 11.37
C GLU A 86 -46.50 29.81 10.61
N GLU A 87 -45.98 28.63 10.26
CA GLU A 87 -46.84 27.49 9.92
C GLU A 87 -46.29 26.20 10.54
N LYS A 88 -47.20 25.36 11.05
CA LYS A 88 -46.90 24.33 12.06
C LYS A 88 -46.25 23.09 11.44
N VAL A 89 -44.98 22.84 11.78
CA VAL A 89 -44.31 21.58 11.39
C VAL A 89 -44.80 20.41 12.25
N GLY A 90 -45.64 19.56 11.66
CA GLY A 90 -46.03 18.27 12.25
C GLY A 90 -44.86 17.29 12.33
N LYS A 91 -44.76 16.53 13.43
CA LYS A 91 -43.70 15.52 13.64
C LYS A 91 -43.94 14.27 12.79
N THR A 92 -43.52 14.27 11.52
CA THR A 92 -43.37 13.04 10.74
C THR A 92 -42.04 12.35 11.06
N ARG A 93 -42.11 11.20 11.74
CA ARG A 93 -40.97 10.27 11.84
C ARG A 93 -40.71 9.68 10.45
N PHE A 94 -39.60 10.05 9.82
CA PHE A 94 -39.09 9.31 8.67
C PHE A 94 -38.50 7.97 9.15
N SER A 95 -39.22 6.88 8.91
CA SER A 95 -38.69 5.52 9.01
C SER A 95 -37.81 5.22 7.79
N ALA A 96 -36.64 4.62 8.00
CA ALA A 96 -35.79 4.18 6.90
C ALA A 96 -36.49 3.11 6.02
N PRO A 97 -36.24 3.07 4.70
CA PRO A 97 -36.75 2.00 3.83
C PRO A 97 -36.22 0.63 4.28
N GLN A 98 -37.10 -0.37 4.39
CA GLN A 98 -36.78 -1.68 4.98
C GLN A 98 -36.47 -2.80 3.95
N THR A 99 -36.28 -2.47 2.67
CA THR A 99 -36.09 -3.46 1.60
C THR A 99 -34.89 -3.14 0.72
N PHE A 100 -33.79 -3.85 0.97
CA PHE A 100 -32.56 -3.83 0.17
C PHE A 100 -32.61 -4.88 -0.95
N GLU A 101 -32.15 -4.53 -2.14
CA GLU A 101 -32.06 -5.46 -3.28
C GLU A 101 -30.88 -6.43 -3.07
N LYS A 102 -31.19 -7.63 -2.56
CA LYS A 102 -30.18 -8.65 -2.23
C LYS A 102 -29.57 -9.23 -3.51
N LEU A 103 -28.30 -8.90 -3.77
CA LEU A 103 -27.53 -9.58 -4.81
C LEU A 103 -27.38 -11.08 -4.45
N PRO A 104 -27.67 -12.01 -5.37
CA PRO A 104 -27.54 -13.43 -5.11
C PRO A 104 -26.06 -13.84 -4.91
N PRO A 105 -25.80 -14.96 -4.22
CA PRO A 105 -24.45 -15.52 -4.15
C PRO A 105 -23.96 -15.87 -5.57
N ILE A 106 -22.69 -15.54 -5.86
CA ILE A 106 -22.07 -15.91 -7.13
C ILE A 106 -21.96 -17.44 -7.18
N GLN A 107 -22.67 -18.06 -8.12
CA GLN A 107 -22.37 -19.43 -8.53
C GLN A 107 -21.03 -19.41 -9.27
N ILE A 108 -20.04 -20.13 -8.75
CA ILE A 108 -18.75 -20.30 -9.42
C ILE A 108 -18.97 -21.33 -10.53
N GLU A 109 -19.34 -20.87 -11.73
CA GLU A 109 -19.36 -21.72 -12.91
C GLU A 109 -17.93 -22.15 -13.26
N THR A 110 -17.52 -23.31 -12.74
CA THR A 110 -16.36 -24.04 -13.23
C THR A 110 -16.67 -24.53 -14.65
N LYS A 111 -16.28 -23.74 -15.66
CA LYS A 111 -16.28 -24.21 -17.06
C LYS A 111 -15.30 -25.37 -17.20
N LYS A 112 -15.82 -26.60 -17.10
CA LYS A 112 -15.11 -27.81 -17.46
C LYS A 112 -14.69 -27.72 -18.92
N ARG A 113 -13.38 -27.74 -19.16
CA ARG A 113 -12.79 -28.38 -20.34
C ARG A 113 -12.08 -29.63 -19.83
N GLU A 114 -12.21 -30.72 -20.58
CA GLU A 114 -11.52 -31.96 -20.27
C GLU A 114 -10.03 -31.81 -20.60
N GLY A 115 -9.17 -32.39 -19.76
CA GLY A 115 -7.74 -32.09 -19.70
C GLY A 115 -7.36 -31.48 -18.35
N GLU A 116 -6.59 -32.23 -17.57
CA GLU A 116 -6.19 -31.99 -16.16
C GLU A 116 -6.33 -30.55 -15.64
N ILE A 117 -7.30 -30.34 -14.73
CA ILE A 117 -7.38 -29.10 -13.95
C ILE A 117 -6.24 -29.10 -12.93
N ILE A 118 -5.08 -28.56 -13.33
CA ILE A 118 -4.07 -28.09 -12.39
C ILE A 118 -4.70 -26.90 -11.66
N VAL A 119 -5.37 -27.16 -10.53
CA VAL A 119 -5.86 -26.11 -9.65
C VAL A 119 -4.64 -25.36 -9.13
N PHE A 120 -4.40 -24.15 -9.64
CA PHE A 120 -3.36 -23.27 -9.11
C PHE A 120 -3.71 -22.96 -7.65
N ASN A 121 -3.03 -23.62 -6.74
CA ASN A 121 -3.16 -23.38 -5.31
C ASN A 121 -2.15 -22.30 -4.93
N GLY A 122 -2.62 -21.05 -4.83
CA GLY A 122 -1.76 -19.89 -4.53
C GLY A 122 -0.93 -20.06 -3.26
N LEU A 123 -1.43 -20.76 -2.24
CA LEU A 123 -0.66 -21.06 -1.04
C LEU A 123 0.49 -22.04 -1.32
N ASN A 124 0.25 -23.13 -2.05
CA ASN A 124 1.31 -24.08 -2.40
C ASN A 124 2.38 -23.44 -3.29
N PHE A 125 1.98 -22.58 -4.23
CA PHE A 125 2.91 -21.82 -5.07
C PHE A 125 3.72 -20.82 -4.25
N TYR A 126 3.06 -20.03 -3.39
CA TYR A 126 3.71 -19.08 -2.47
C TYR A 126 4.69 -19.77 -1.51
N LEU A 127 4.36 -20.96 -1.01
CA LEU A 127 5.28 -21.82 -0.24
C LEU A 127 6.48 -22.28 -1.09
N ASP A 128 6.30 -22.55 -2.38
CA ASP A 128 7.42 -22.88 -3.26
C ASP A 128 8.35 -21.69 -3.51
N LEU A 129 7.83 -20.47 -3.67
CA LEU A 129 8.64 -19.25 -3.73
C LEU A 129 9.55 -19.13 -2.49
N HIS A 130 9.01 -19.40 -1.30
CA HIS A 130 9.78 -19.43 -0.06
C HIS A 130 10.86 -20.53 -0.05
N ARG A 131 10.58 -21.72 -0.60
CA ARG A 131 11.59 -22.79 -0.75
C ARG A 131 12.71 -22.37 -1.70
N LYS A 132 12.39 -21.71 -2.82
CA LYS A 132 13.40 -21.20 -3.76
C LYS A 132 14.31 -20.16 -3.11
N ILE A 133 13.77 -19.21 -2.34
CA ILE A 133 14.59 -18.28 -1.55
C ILE A 133 15.41 -18.99 -0.46
N GLY A 134 14.87 -20.04 0.15
CA GLY A 134 15.62 -20.91 1.07
C GLY A 134 16.85 -21.56 0.42
N GLN A 135 16.79 -21.92 -0.86
CA GLN A 135 17.93 -22.44 -1.62
C GLN A 135 19.00 -21.34 -1.81
N ILE A 136 18.61 -20.13 -2.21
CA ILE A 136 19.54 -18.99 -2.33
C ILE A 136 20.24 -18.69 -0.99
N PHE A 137 19.52 -18.77 0.13
CA PHE A 137 20.10 -18.57 1.45
C PHE A 137 21.07 -19.70 1.83
N SER A 138 20.83 -20.93 1.37
CA SER A 138 21.75 -22.05 1.52
C SER A 138 23.04 -21.80 0.74
N ASP A 139 22.94 -21.42 -0.54
CA ASP A 139 24.11 -21.10 -1.37
C ASP A 139 24.95 -19.99 -0.71
N ALA A 140 24.30 -18.88 -0.34
CA ALA A 140 24.94 -17.71 0.27
C ALA A 140 25.61 -18.00 1.63
N ARG A 141 25.07 -18.94 2.43
CA ARG A 141 25.65 -19.34 3.72
C ARG A 141 26.83 -20.31 3.58
N ASN A 142 26.82 -21.15 2.56
CA ASN A 142 27.90 -22.09 2.27
C ASN A 142 29.00 -21.46 1.38
N ASN A 143 28.91 -20.16 1.09
CA ASN A 143 29.79 -19.42 0.17
C ASN A 143 29.80 -19.98 -1.26
N PHE A 144 28.71 -20.59 -1.70
CA PHE A 144 28.51 -21.00 -3.09
C PHE A 144 28.04 -19.81 -3.94
N GLN A 145 28.27 -19.88 -5.25
CA GLN A 145 27.70 -18.90 -6.17
C GLN A 145 26.18 -19.01 -6.19
N ILE A 146 25.48 -17.89 -5.99
CA ILE A 146 24.02 -17.85 -6.01
C ILE A 146 23.50 -18.28 -7.39
N ASN A 147 22.65 -19.31 -7.40
CA ASN A 147 22.03 -19.81 -8.62
C ASN A 147 20.56 -19.35 -8.74
N VAL A 148 20.34 -18.31 -9.55
CA VAL A 148 19.01 -17.71 -9.77
C VAL A 148 18.08 -18.53 -10.69
N THR A 149 18.57 -19.62 -11.30
CA THR A 149 17.84 -20.38 -12.33
C THR A 149 16.50 -20.95 -11.83
N SER A 150 16.44 -21.40 -10.58
CA SER A 150 15.22 -21.97 -10.00
C SER A 150 14.14 -20.91 -9.73
N ILE A 151 14.55 -19.65 -9.44
CA ILE A 151 13.67 -18.49 -9.30
C ILE A 151 13.18 -18.01 -10.67
N LEU A 152 14.10 -17.86 -11.64
CA LEU A 152 13.75 -17.46 -13.01
C LEU A 152 12.66 -18.36 -13.64
N LYS A 153 12.67 -19.66 -13.34
CA LYS A 153 11.65 -20.62 -13.82
C LYS A 153 10.25 -20.40 -13.22
N VAL A 154 10.12 -19.84 -12.02
CA VAL A 154 8.79 -19.62 -11.37
C VAL A 154 8.26 -18.20 -11.55
N ILE A 155 9.10 -17.24 -11.96
CA ILE A 155 8.70 -15.84 -12.21
C ILE A 155 7.54 -15.69 -13.21
N PRO A 156 7.48 -16.39 -14.37
CA PRO A 156 6.36 -16.25 -15.30
C PRO A 156 5.01 -16.57 -14.64
N ALA A 157 4.92 -17.73 -13.99
CA ALA A 157 3.71 -18.17 -13.28
C ALA A 157 3.33 -17.23 -12.12
N MET A 158 4.32 -16.63 -11.44
CA MET A 158 4.07 -15.62 -10.42
C MET A 158 3.45 -14.35 -11.01
N ILE A 159 3.98 -13.86 -12.14
CA ILE A 159 3.46 -12.68 -12.84
C ILE A 159 2.02 -12.92 -13.31
N ASP A 160 1.74 -14.09 -13.90
CA ASP A 160 0.40 -14.43 -14.38
C ASP A 160 -0.61 -14.58 -13.24
N SER A 161 -0.19 -15.16 -12.11
CA SER A 161 -1.01 -15.26 -10.90
C SER A 161 -1.37 -13.87 -10.35
N ILE A 162 -0.41 -12.94 -10.26
CA ILE A 162 -0.65 -11.56 -9.77
C ILE A 162 -1.46 -10.73 -10.79
N ARG A 163 -1.38 -11.05 -12.09
CA ARG A 163 -2.15 -10.39 -13.16
C ARG A 163 -3.62 -10.82 -13.15
N THR A 164 -3.88 -12.08 -12.86
CA THR A 164 -5.22 -12.70 -12.95
C THR A 164 -5.97 -12.74 -11.62
N GLY A 165 -5.28 -12.71 -10.49
CA GLY A 165 -5.89 -12.80 -9.16
C GLY A 165 -5.18 -11.98 -8.07
N GLU A 166 -5.70 -12.10 -6.85
CA GLU A 166 -5.21 -11.39 -5.66
C GLU A 166 -4.51 -12.31 -4.65
N GLU A 167 -4.51 -13.64 -4.86
CA GLU A 167 -4.11 -14.63 -3.85
C GLU A 167 -2.68 -14.42 -3.32
N LEU A 168 -1.69 -14.31 -4.22
CA LEU A 168 -0.30 -14.09 -3.82
C LEU A 168 -0.12 -12.75 -3.10
N PHE A 169 -0.84 -11.70 -3.54
CA PHE A 169 -0.78 -10.40 -2.87
C PHE A 169 -1.40 -10.45 -1.47
N ILE A 170 -2.54 -11.12 -1.31
CA ILE A 170 -3.18 -11.35 -0.01
C ILE A 170 -2.24 -12.11 0.93
N LEU A 171 -1.62 -13.20 0.46
CA LEU A 171 -0.63 -13.95 1.23
C LEU A 171 0.59 -13.08 1.60
N ALA A 172 1.06 -12.25 0.67
CA ALA A 172 2.20 -11.34 0.84
C ALA A 172 1.91 -10.10 1.71
N ILE A 173 0.67 -9.87 2.16
CA ILE A 173 0.31 -8.84 3.16
C ILE A 173 -0.23 -9.43 4.47
N GLN A 174 -0.35 -10.76 4.56
CA GLN A 174 -0.75 -11.43 5.78
C GLN A 174 0.42 -11.51 6.75
N ARG A 175 0.17 -11.15 8.02
CA ARG A 175 1.18 -11.22 9.11
C ARG A 175 1.71 -12.64 9.40
N LYS A 176 1.12 -13.67 8.79
CA LYS A 176 1.57 -15.06 8.91
C LYS A 176 2.85 -15.25 8.10
N ARG A 177 3.94 -15.60 8.79
CA ARG A 177 5.23 -15.94 8.15
C ARG A 177 5.28 -17.44 7.84
N TYR A 178 5.91 -17.77 6.73
CA TYR A 178 6.02 -19.14 6.23
C TYR A 178 7.46 -19.65 6.11
N ALA A 179 8.44 -18.76 6.28
CA ALA A 179 9.85 -19.10 6.47
C ALA A 179 10.50 -18.14 7.49
N THR A 180 11.82 -18.01 7.46
CA THR A 180 12.55 -16.97 8.22
C THR A 180 12.04 -15.57 7.86
N TRP A 181 12.16 -14.61 8.79
CA TRP A 181 11.69 -13.24 8.58
C TRP A 181 12.21 -12.64 7.27
N LEU A 182 13.51 -12.73 7.00
CA LEU A 182 14.13 -12.17 5.79
C LEU A 182 13.65 -12.89 4.52
N ALA A 183 13.52 -14.22 4.53
CA ALA A 183 13.03 -14.97 3.37
C ALA A 183 11.58 -14.60 3.02
N SER A 184 10.70 -14.49 4.03
CA SER A 184 9.33 -14.02 3.78
C SER A 184 9.29 -12.56 3.32
N HIS A 185 10.10 -11.68 3.91
CA HIS A 185 10.21 -10.28 3.48
C HIS A 185 10.60 -10.17 2.00
N MET A 186 11.63 -10.89 1.55
CA MET A 186 12.08 -10.86 0.14
C MET A 186 11.03 -11.44 -0.83
N VAL A 187 10.30 -12.50 -0.47
CA VAL A 187 9.17 -12.99 -1.28
C VAL A 187 8.04 -11.96 -1.34
N ASN A 188 7.70 -11.35 -0.21
CA ASN A 188 6.64 -10.35 -0.12
C ASN A 188 6.95 -9.12 -0.99
N VAL A 189 8.17 -8.57 -0.87
CA VAL A 189 8.62 -7.42 -1.67
C VAL A 189 8.65 -7.76 -3.16
N ALA A 190 9.03 -8.97 -3.56
CA ALA A 190 8.94 -9.40 -4.97
C ALA A 190 7.49 -9.39 -5.49
N VAL A 191 6.54 -9.97 -4.74
CA VAL A 191 5.12 -10.01 -5.10
C VAL A 191 4.52 -8.59 -5.17
N ILE A 192 4.80 -7.75 -4.17
CA ILE A 192 4.32 -6.36 -4.11
C ILE A 192 4.92 -5.56 -5.28
N SER A 193 6.23 -5.72 -5.56
CA SER A 193 6.92 -5.02 -6.66
C SER A 193 6.31 -5.37 -8.01
N VAL A 194 6.01 -6.64 -8.29
CA VAL A 194 5.33 -7.05 -9.54
C VAL A 194 3.93 -6.44 -9.64
N LYS A 195 3.17 -6.39 -8.54
CA LYS A 195 1.85 -5.73 -8.52
C LYS A 195 1.94 -4.22 -8.80
N LEU A 196 2.99 -3.54 -8.32
CA LEU A 196 3.27 -2.14 -8.65
C LEU A 196 3.70 -1.99 -10.12
N GLY A 197 4.55 -2.88 -10.63
CA GLY A 197 5.00 -2.90 -12.03
C GLY A 197 3.85 -3.08 -13.02
N LEU A 198 2.89 -3.95 -12.73
CA LEU A 198 1.65 -4.09 -13.50
C LEU A 198 0.83 -2.80 -13.48
N GLY A 199 0.79 -2.08 -12.36
CA GLY A 199 0.18 -0.75 -12.25
C GLY A 199 0.86 0.34 -13.07
N LEU A 200 2.18 0.23 -13.23
CA LEU A 200 3.01 1.08 -14.10
C LEU A 200 2.96 0.65 -15.58
N LYS A 201 2.28 -0.47 -15.91
CA LYS A 201 2.22 -1.08 -17.24
C LYS A 201 3.59 -1.47 -17.81
N LEU A 202 4.49 -1.94 -16.94
CA LEU A 202 5.76 -2.50 -17.39
C LEU A 202 5.54 -3.70 -18.32
N SER A 203 6.42 -3.87 -19.31
CA SER A 203 6.43 -5.04 -20.19
C SER A 203 6.75 -6.32 -19.42
N ASP A 204 6.39 -7.48 -19.96
CA ASP A 204 6.67 -8.76 -19.29
C ASP A 204 8.17 -8.95 -19.03
N THR A 205 9.04 -8.56 -19.97
CA THR A 205 10.50 -8.56 -19.79
C THR A 205 10.97 -7.70 -18.61
N GLU A 206 10.36 -6.53 -18.40
CA GLU A 206 10.65 -5.67 -17.25
C GLU A 206 10.08 -6.24 -15.95
N LEU A 207 8.88 -6.83 -15.98
CA LEU A 207 8.29 -7.52 -14.83
C LEU A 207 9.14 -8.70 -14.38
N HIS A 208 9.74 -9.46 -15.30
CA HIS A 208 10.67 -10.55 -14.96
C HIS A 208 11.93 -10.03 -14.24
N LYS A 209 12.52 -8.95 -14.78
CA LYS A 209 13.70 -8.30 -14.18
C LYS A 209 13.39 -7.72 -12.80
N LEU A 210 12.24 -7.08 -12.65
CA LEU A 210 11.74 -6.52 -11.39
C LEU A 210 11.45 -7.61 -10.35
N ALA A 211 10.84 -8.72 -10.76
CA ALA A 211 10.56 -9.87 -9.90
C ALA A 211 11.85 -10.47 -9.32
N LEU A 212 12.85 -10.76 -10.17
CA LEU A 212 14.15 -11.26 -9.70
C LEU A 212 14.85 -10.25 -8.79
N SER A 213 14.76 -8.96 -9.13
CA SER A 213 15.33 -7.90 -8.30
C SER A 213 14.69 -7.86 -6.91
N GLY A 214 13.36 -7.88 -6.80
CA GLY A 214 12.67 -7.94 -5.51
C GLY A 214 12.97 -9.22 -4.72
N PHE A 215 13.18 -10.34 -5.39
CA PHE A 215 13.59 -11.61 -4.75
C PHE A 215 15.00 -11.61 -4.18
N LEU A 216 15.87 -10.67 -4.56
CA LEU A 216 17.28 -10.63 -4.16
C LEU A 216 17.71 -9.31 -3.51
N HIS A 217 16.81 -8.32 -3.47
CA HIS A 217 17.02 -6.95 -2.97
C HIS A 217 17.82 -6.95 -1.66
N ASP A 218 17.25 -7.56 -0.62
CA ASP A 218 17.77 -7.58 0.75
C ASP A 218 18.82 -8.70 1.01
N ILE A 219 19.40 -9.35 -0.02
CA ILE A 219 20.25 -10.56 0.17
C ILE A 219 21.50 -10.28 1.01
N GLY A 220 22.00 -9.04 0.97
CA GLY A 220 23.12 -8.60 1.78
C GLY A 220 22.86 -8.58 3.29
N MET A 221 21.59 -8.61 3.73
CA MET A 221 21.23 -8.73 5.15
C MET A 221 21.75 -10.03 5.78
N LEU A 222 22.05 -11.06 4.98
CA LEU A 222 22.72 -12.28 5.45
C LEU A 222 24.12 -12.02 6.04
N LYS A 223 24.78 -10.90 5.71
CA LYS A 223 26.06 -10.50 6.32
C LYS A 223 25.92 -9.64 7.57
N ILE A 224 24.71 -9.19 7.91
CA ILE A 224 24.47 -8.39 9.11
C ILE A 224 24.41 -9.32 10.34
N PRO A 225 25.17 -9.03 11.42
CA PRO A 225 25.15 -9.86 12.62
C PRO A 225 23.75 -10.02 13.22
N ASN A 226 23.35 -11.26 13.54
CA ASN A 226 22.05 -11.57 14.16
C ASN A 226 21.75 -10.73 15.42
N ARG A 227 22.78 -10.39 16.21
CA ARG A 227 22.65 -9.51 17.39
C ARG A 227 22.13 -8.10 17.09
N ILE A 228 22.29 -7.64 15.85
CA ILE A 228 21.77 -6.35 15.36
C ILE A 228 20.36 -6.56 14.78
N ILE A 229 20.18 -7.56 13.90
CA ILE A 229 18.88 -7.85 13.25
C ILE A 229 17.77 -8.11 14.28
N PHE A 230 18.08 -8.87 15.33
CA PHE A 230 17.13 -9.28 16.37
C PHE A 230 17.22 -8.43 17.65
N LYS A 231 17.85 -7.26 17.60
CA LYS A 231 17.96 -6.36 18.75
C LYS A 231 16.57 -5.85 19.15
N HIS A 232 16.23 -6.00 20.43
CA HIS A 232 15.08 -5.31 21.01
C HIS A 232 15.47 -3.87 21.40
N GLY A 233 14.76 -2.89 20.83
CA GLY A 233 15.02 -1.47 21.07
C GLY A 233 15.63 -0.74 19.87
N LYS A 234 16.21 0.43 20.11
CA LYS A 234 16.87 1.24 19.07
C LYS A 234 18.27 0.70 18.77
N LEU A 235 18.67 0.75 17.51
CA LEU A 235 20.06 0.56 17.12
C LEU A 235 20.90 1.77 17.58
N THR A 236 22.18 1.53 17.89
CA THR A 236 23.19 2.59 17.98
C THR A 236 23.54 3.10 16.59
N GLU A 237 24.25 4.23 16.50
CA GLU A 237 24.69 4.77 15.20
C GLU A 237 25.56 3.74 14.44
N ASP A 238 26.54 3.12 15.10
CA ASP A 238 27.44 2.12 14.49
C ASP A 238 26.71 0.85 14.03
N GLU A 239 25.69 0.42 14.78
CA GLU A 239 24.82 -0.70 14.38
C GLU A 239 23.96 -0.31 13.16
N PHE A 240 23.46 0.92 13.11
CA PHE A 240 22.67 1.43 12.00
C PHE A 240 23.52 1.62 10.73
N GLU A 241 24.73 2.16 10.84
CA GLU A 241 25.69 2.23 9.74
C GLU A 241 26.13 0.84 9.29
N THR A 242 26.24 -0.14 10.21
CA THR A 242 26.47 -1.54 9.84
C THR A 242 25.31 -2.08 9.00
N VAL A 243 24.05 -1.82 9.38
CA VAL A 243 22.86 -2.21 8.60
C VAL A 243 22.85 -1.51 7.24
N LYS A 244 23.14 -0.21 7.14
CA LYS A 244 23.16 0.55 5.87
C LYS A 244 24.11 0.00 4.81
N ARG A 245 25.04 -0.89 5.17
CA ARG A 245 25.97 -1.55 4.25
C ARG A 245 25.41 -2.83 3.62
N HIS A 246 24.21 -3.29 3.98
CA HIS A 246 23.62 -4.46 3.32
C HIS A 246 23.48 -4.33 1.78
N PRO A 247 23.27 -3.16 1.14
CA PRO A 247 23.28 -3.07 -0.32
C PRO A 247 24.67 -3.38 -0.91
N GLU A 248 25.75 -2.94 -0.24
CA GLU A 248 27.13 -3.28 -0.59
C GLU A 248 27.41 -4.78 -0.44
N TYR A 249 26.94 -5.38 0.66
CA TYR A 249 27.06 -6.81 0.92
C TYR A 249 26.24 -7.64 -0.07
N GLY A 250 25.09 -7.12 -0.52
CA GLY A 250 24.26 -7.73 -1.56
C GLY A 250 25.03 -7.84 -2.88
N LEU A 251 25.73 -6.78 -3.29
CA LEU A 251 26.57 -6.82 -4.48
C LEU A 251 27.68 -7.88 -4.45
N GLN A 252 28.22 -8.20 -3.27
CA GLN A 252 29.23 -9.26 -3.14
C GLN A 252 28.67 -10.64 -3.49
N TYR A 253 27.36 -10.86 -3.28
CA TYR A 253 26.68 -12.13 -3.57
C TYR A 253 26.20 -12.29 -5.02
N VAL A 254 26.03 -11.18 -5.76
CA VAL A 254 25.52 -11.17 -7.14
C VAL A 254 26.52 -10.62 -8.17
N SER A 255 27.77 -10.35 -7.77
CA SER A 255 28.79 -9.74 -8.62
C SER A 255 29.07 -10.52 -9.91
N HIS A 256 29.02 -11.86 -9.86
CA HIS A 256 29.14 -12.75 -11.02
C HIS A 256 28.01 -12.62 -12.04
N LEU A 257 26.86 -12.03 -11.64
CA LEU A 257 25.72 -11.76 -12.53
C LEU A 257 25.80 -10.36 -13.18
N LYS A 258 26.79 -9.53 -12.85
CA LYS A 258 26.84 -8.12 -13.27
C LYS A 258 26.78 -7.95 -14.79
N ASP A 259 27.50 -8.77 -15.55
CA ASP A 259 27.64 -8.60 -17.00
C ASP A 259 26.40 -9.09 -17.77
N THR A 260 25.64 -10.04 -17.20
CA THR A 260 24.40 -10.58 -17.80
C THR A 260 23.14 -9.91 -17.26
N MET A 261 23.18 -9.38 -16.03
CA MET A 261 22.05 -8.81 -15.31
C MET A 261 22.41 -7.48 -14.61
N PRO A 262 22.92 -6.45 -15.32
CA PRO A 262 23.34 -5.19 -14.70
C PRO A 262 22.18 -4.44 -14.00
N TYR A 263 20.94 -4.70 -14.43
CA TYR A 263 19.74 -4.17 -13.77
C TYR A 263 19.57 -4.64 -12.32
N LEU A 264 20.02 -5.87 -12.01
CA LEU A 264 19.90 -6.49 -10.69
C LEU A 264 20.85 -5.80 -9.70
N ILE A 265 22.07 -5.52 -10.15
CA ILE A 265 23.11 -4.78 -9.41
C ILE A 265 22.59 -3.39 -9.03
N ASN A 266 22.02 -2.66 -9.99
CA ASN A 266 21.46 -1.33 -9.73
C ASN A 266 20.24 -1.38 -8.80
N ALA A 267 19.37 -2.39 -8.94
CA ALA A 267 18.20 -2.54 -8.08
C ALA A 267 18.58 -2.76 -6.61
N ILE A 268 19.42 -3.77 -6.33
CA ILE A 268 19.91 -4.10 -4.98
C ILE A 268 20.67 -2.91 -4.37
N TYR A 269 21.58 -2.29 -5.13
CA TYR A 269 22.43 -1.24 -4.57
C TYR A 269 21.69 0.06 -4.27
N GLN A 270 20.55 0.32 -4.93
CA GLN A 270 19.86 1.61 -4.88
C GLN A 270 18.48 1.56 -4.20
N GLU A 271 18.03 0.41 -3.68
CA GLU A 271 16.68 0.25 -3.09
C GLU A 271 16.38 1.19 -1.91
N HIS A 272 17.43 1.64 -1.21
CA HIS A 272 17.34 2.62 -0.13
C HIS A 272 17.60 4.07 -0.55
N GLU A 273 17.83 4.31 -1.84
CA GLU A 273 17.80 5.66 -2.41
C GLU A 273 16.39 6.22 -2.36
N ARG A 274 16.27 7.54 -2.25
CA ARG A 274 14.99 8.23 -2.10
C ARG A 274 14.91 9.34 -3.13
N TYR A 275 13.73 9.53 -3.73
CA TYR A 275 13.53 10.39 -4.91
C TYR A 275 13.95 11.86 -4.67
N ASP A 276 13.93 12.30 -3.39
CA ASP A 276 14.37 13.60 -2.90
C ASP A 276 15.90 13.71 -2.63
N GLY A 277 16.65 12.61 -2.70
CA GLY A 277 18.07 12.52 -2.35
C GLY A 277 18.36 12.25 -0.87
N SER A 278 17.35 11.96 -0.05
CA SER A 278 17.55 11.66 1.39
C SER A 278 17.98 10.21 1.68
N GLY A 279 18.20 9.41 0.63
CA GLY A 279 18.51 7.99 0.71
C GLY A 279 19.99 7.67 0.86
N TYR A 280 20.31 6.39 0.72
CA TYR A 280 21.66 5.85 0.76
C TYR A 280 21.75 4.65 -0.21
N PRO A 281 22.94 4.22 -0.66
CA PRO A 281 24.28 4.61 -0.20
C PRO A 281 24.88 5.88 -0.84
N LYS A 282 24.39 6.33 -2.00
CA LYS A 282 24.95 7.45 -2.78
C LYS A 282 24.16 8.76 -2.66
N GLY A 283 22.90 8.74 -2.24
CA GLY A 283 22.06 9.94 -2.17
C GLY A 283 21.55 10.40 -3.53
N LEU A 284 21.31 9.44 -4.44
CA LEU A 284 20.84 9.67 -5.81
C LEU A 284 19.44 10.32 -5.80
N ARG A 285 19.12 11.11 -6.83
CA ARG A 285 17.88 11.89 -6.90
C ARG A 285 17.07 11.57 -8.16
N GLY A 286 15.75 11.62 -8.03
CA GLY A 286 14.83 11.52 -9.16
C GLY A 286 15.06 10.28 -10.03
N ASP A 287 15.35 10.52 -11.32
CA ASP A 287 15.57 9.48 -12.33
C ASP A 287 16.99 8.89 -12.35
N GLU A 288 17.95 9.41 -11.56
CA GLU A 288 19.27 8.78 -11.35
C GLU A 288 19.13 7.40 -10.66
N ILE A 289 18.06 7.23 -9.89
CA ILE A 289 17.67 5.97 -9.25
C ILE A 289 17.02 5.09 -10.32
N SER A 290 17.50 3.85 -10.46
CA SER A 290 16.91 2.88 -11.39
C SER A 290 15.42 2.67 -11.08
N LEU A 291 14.60 2.48 -12.12
CA LEU A 291 13.15 2.32 -11.96
C LEU A 291 12.80 1.12 -11.06
N PHE A 292 13.58 0.03 -11.14
CA PHE A 292 13.37 -1.13 -10.27
C PHE A 292 13.68 -0.81 -8.80
N ALA A 293 14.76 -0.10 -8.48
CA ALA A 293 15.03 0.35 -7.12
C ALA A 293 13.94 1.30 -6.58
N ARG A 294 13.41 2.21 -7.41
CA ARG A 294 12.28 3.09 -7.03
C ARG A 294 11.00 2.31 -6.69
N ILE A 295 10.73 1.23 -7.42
CA ILE A 295 9.59 0.35 -7.14
C ILE A 295 9.82 -0.48 -5.88
N ILE A 296 11.00 -1.11 -5.77
CA ILE A 296 11.38 -1.97 -4.64
C ILE A 296 11.43 -1.18 -3.33
N GLY A 297 12.04 0.01 -3.29
CA GLY A 297 12.12 0.81 -2.07
C GLY A 297 10.76 1.26 -1.53
N LEU A 298 9.76 1.46 -2.40
CA LEU A 298 8.37 1.69 -1.99
C LEU A 298 7.69 0.39 -1.53
N ALA A 299 7.95 -0.73 -2.22
CA ALA A 299 7.41 -2.05 -1.87
C ALA A 299 7.93 -2.56 -0.51
N ASP A 300 9.24 -2.48 -0.25
CA ASP A 300 9.87 -2.72 1.07
C ASP A 300 9.21 -1.86 2.14
N THR A 301 9.18 -0.53 1.95
CA THR A 301 8.61 0.37 2.95
C THR A 301 7.16 0.00 3.30
N PHE A 302 6.35 -0.39 2.31
CA PHE A 302 4.99 -0.85 2.53
C PHE A 302 4.92 -2.21 3.24
N GLU A 303 5.70 -3.21 2.80
CA GLU A 303 5.80 -4.53 3.43
C GLU A 303 6.18 -4.41 4.90
N ALA A 304 7.24 -3.63 5.17
CA ALA A 304 7.78 -3.38 6.49
C ALA A 304 6.76 -2.70 7.41
N LEU A 305 5.92 -1.80 6.89
CA LEU A 305 4.81 -1.21 7.63
C LEU A 305 3.77 -2.26 8.03
N VAL A 306 3.38 -3.15 7.10
CA VAL A 306 2.31 -4.14 7.28
C VAL A 306 2.70 -5.34 8.17
N HIS A 307 3.94 -5.85 8.10
CA HIS A 307 4.32 -7.09 8.80
C HIS A 307 4.90 -6.91 10.21
N GLY A 308 4.96 -5.68 10.70
CA GLY A 308 5.51 -5.33 11.99
C GLY A 308 7.02 -5.58 12.10
N ARG A 309 7.60 -5.20 13.23
CA ARG A 309 9.01 -5.44 13.59
C ARG A 309 9.05 -5.87 15.06
N ALA A 310 10.20 -6.32 15.57
CA ALA A 310 10.32 -6.80 16.97
C ALA A 310 9.92 -5.75 18.05
N TYR A 311 9.78 -4.48 17.66
CA TYR A 311 9.41 -3.35 18.51
C TYR A 311 8.05 -2.71 18.16
N ARG A 312 7.31 -3.21 17.16
CA ARG A 312 5.95 -2.70 16.83
C ARG A 312 5.09 -3.69 16.06
N ASP A 313 3.78 -3.61 16.28
CA ASP A 313 2.82 -4.31 15.43
C ASP A 313 2.84 -3.84 13.98
N GLY A 314 2.31 -4.72 13.14
CA GLY A 314 1.98 -4.42 11.74
C GLY A 314 0.83 -3.44 11.63
N PHE A 315 0.89 -2.56 10.63
CA PHE A 315 -0.24 -1.70 10.27
C PHE A 315 -1.22 -2.45 9.36
N ILE A 316 -2.51 -2.10 9.45
CA ILE A 316 -3.48 -2.45 8.40
C ILE A 316 -3.15 -1.68 7.12
N THR A 317 -3.50 -2.22 5.95
CA THR A 317 -3.17 -1.66 4.62
C THR A 317 -3.54 -0.18 4.50
N GLN A 318 -4.75 0.20 4.94
CA GLN A 318 -5.19 1.60 4.96
C GLN A 318 -4.19 2.51 5.71
N LYS A 319 -3.73 2.09 6.90
CA LYS A 319 -2.82 2.87 7.75
C LYS A 319 -1.40 2.90 7.19
N ALA A 320 -0.92 1.81 6.60
CA ALA A 320 0.38 1.78 5.92
C ALA A 320 0.43 2.80 4.75
N ILE A 321 -0.58 2.80 3.88
CA ILE A 321 -0.69 3.76 2.77
C ILE A 321 -0.77 5.20 3.28
N GLN A 322 -1.61 5.48 4.29
CA GLN A 322 -1.70 6.79 4.92
C GLN A 322 -0.34 7.26 5.46
N THR A 323 0.41 6.39 6.15
CA THR A 323 1.73 6.70 6.69
C THR A 323 2.76 7.02 5.58
N ILE A 324 2.75 6.28 4.47
CA ILE A 324 3.62 6.55 3.31
C ILE A 324 3.31 7.95 2.75
N ILE A 325 2.04 8.27 2.49
CA ILE A 325 1.63 9.57 1.94
C ILE A 325 2.04 10.71 2.88
N GLN A 326 1.70 10.60 4.18
CA GLN A 326 1.89 11.66 5.17
C GLN A 326 3.36 11.96 5.46
N TYR A 327 4.17 10.92 5.72
CA TYR A 327 5.52 11.08 6.27
C TYR A 327 6.64 10.86 5.26
N ARG A 328 6.34 10.32 4.07
CA ARG A 328 7.35 9.93 3.06
C ARG A 328 6.93 10.24 1.62
N GLY A 329 5.82 10.94 1.39
CA GLY A 329 5.27 11.17 0.04
C GLY A 329 6.21 11.91 -0.93
N LYS A 330 7.21 12.64 -0.42
CA LYS A 330 8.26 13.31 -1.22
C LYS A 330 9.50 12.43 -1.49
N SER A 331 9.69 11.37 -0.70
CA SER A 331 10.86 10.49 -0.74
C SER A 331 10.70 9.33 -1.72
N PHE A 332 9.51 9.16 -2.31
CA PHE A 332 9.20 8.18 -3.34
C PHE A 332 8.84 8.86 -4.67
N ASP A 333 9.10 8.16 -5.77
CA ASP A 333 8.73 8.61 -7.11
C ASP A 333 7.19 8.82 -7.19
N PRO A 334 6.72 10.02 -7.56
CA PRO A 334 5.29 10.30 -7.71
C PRO A 334 4.55 9.35 -8.68
N LYS A 335 5.21 8.85 -9.72
CA LYS A 335 4.64 7.88 -10.68
C LYS A 335 4.43 6.52 -10.00
N VAL A 336 5.43 6.04 -9.26
CA VAL A 336 5.38 4.76 -8.53
C VAL A 336 4.39 4.83 -7.37
N LEU A 337 4.36 5.95 -6.62
CA LEU A 337 3.37 6.18 -5.58
C LEU A 337 1.95 6.26 -6.16
N LYS A 338 1.75 6.94 -7.30
CA LYS A 338 0.46 6.94 -8.01
C LYS A 338 0.06 5.54 -8.49
N ALA A 339 1.01 4.69 -8.91
CA ALA A 339 0.72 3.29 -9.23
C ALA A 339 0.24 2.52 -8.01
N MET A 340 0.94 2.61 -6.86
CA MET A 340 0.51 2.00 -5.59
C MET A 340 -0.93 2.36 -5.21
N LEU A 341 -1.30 3.63 -5.28
CA LEU A 341 -2.66 4.10 -4.94
C LEU A 341 -3.76 3.60 -5.91
N ASN A 342 -3.37 3.13 -7.11
CA ASN A 342 -4.30 2.59 -8.10
C ASN A 342 -4.35 1.04 -8.10
N THR A 343 -3.30 0.35 -7.66
CA THR A 343 -3.24 -1.13 -7.66
C THR A 343 -3.44 -1.77 -6.29
N ILE A 344 -3.00 -1.12 -5.21
CA ILE A 344 -3.23 -1.62 -3.86
C ILE A 344 -4.51 -0.96 -3.33
N SER A 345 -5.57 -1.74 -3.23
CA SER A 345 -6.79 -1.29 -2.57
C SER A 345 -6.50 -0.96 -1.10
N ILE A 346 -7.01 0.18 -0.64
CA ILE A 346 -7.00 0.57 0.77
C ILE A 346 -7.79 -0.42 1.64
N PHE A 347 -8.70 -1.17 1.03
CA PHE A 347 -9.45 -2.29 1.60
C PHE A 347 -9.23 -3.53 0.71
N PRO A 348 -8.18 -4.35 0.95
CA PRO A 348 -7.89 -5.54 0.16
C PRO A 348 -9.01 -6.59 0.24
N VAL A 349 -9.13 -7.46 -0.77
CA VAL A 349 -10.01 -8.62 -0.70
C VAL A 349 -9.64 -9.48 0.51
N GLY A 350 -10.64 -9.91 1.27
CA GLY A 350 -10.47 -10.65 2.53
C GLY A 350 -10.37 -9.78 3.79
N SER A 351 -10.13 -8.47 3.68
CA SER A 351 -10.15 -7.55 4.83
C SER A 351 -11.55 -7.41 5.43
N TYR A 352 -11.63 -7.13 6.73
CA TYR A 352 -12.90 -6.82 7.40
C TYR A 352 -13.03 -5.32 7.63
N VAL A 353 -14.21 -4.79 7.36
CA VAL A 353 -14.53 -3.36 7.39
C VAL A 353 -15.81 -3.11 8.20
N GLN A 354 -15.88 -1.96 8.87
CA GLN A 354 -17.11 -1.48 9.48
C GLN A 354 -17.79 -0.48 8.55
N LEU A 355 -19.09 -0.67 8.31
CA LEU A 355 -19.93 0.26 7.54
C LEU A 355 -20.50 1.38 8.42
N ASN A 356 -20.98 2.46 7.82
CA ASN A 356 -21.63 3.57 8.54
C ASN A 356 -22.99 3.19 9.17
N THR A 357 -23.56 2.05 8.77
CA THR A 357 -24.69 1.39 9.44
C THR A 357 -24.29 0.74 10.78
N GLY A 358 -22.99 0.63 11.08
CA GLY A 358 -22.42 -0.08 12.23
C GLY A 358 -22.04 -1.53 11.96
N GLU A 359 -22.54 -2.11 10.86
CA GLU A 359 -22.37 -3.51 10.45
C GLU A 359 -20.92 -3.88 10.12
N ILE A 360 -20.60 -5.17 10.23
CA ILE A 360 -19.29 -5.74 9.89
C ILE A 360 -19.42 -6.49 8.57
N ALA A 361 -18.59 -6.13 7.59
CA ALA A 361 -18.55 -6.77 6.30
C ALA A 361 -17.13 -7.21 5.91
N LYS A 362 -17.02 -8.29 5.14
CA LYS A 362 -15.79 -8.77 4.52
C LYS A 362 -15.70 -8.25 3.09
N VAL A 363 -14.56 -7.70 2.68
CA VAL A 363 -14.35 -7.31 1.27
C VAL A 363 -14.24 -8.56 0.41
N VAL A 364 -15.11 -8.70 -0.59
CA VAL A 364 -15.11 -9.85 -1.52
C VAL A 364 -14.66 -9.49 -2.94
N SER A 365 -14.75 -8.23 -3.35
CA SER A 365 -14.19 -7.74 -4.61
C SER A 365 -13.83 -6.27 -4.53
N VAL A 366 -12.78 -5.86 -5.25
CA VAL A 366 -12.28 -4.47 -5.27
C VAL A 366 -12.68 -3.75 -6.57
N ASN A 367 -13.24 -2.55 -6.43
CA ASN A 367 -13.55 -1.69 -7.57
C ASN A 367 -12.28 -0.94 -8.02
N LYS A 368 -11.69 -1.38 -9.14
CA LYS A 368 -10.45 -0.81 -9.71
C LYS A 368 -10.54 0.67 -10.11
N GLN A 369 -11.75 1.20 -10.33
CA GLN A 369 -11.93 2.64 -10.63
C GLN A 369 -12.16 3.48 -9.38
N ARG A 370 -12.76 2.89 -8.33
CA ARG A 370 -13.07 3.55 -7.06
C ARG A 370 -12.72 2.62 -5.88
N PRO A 371 -11.45 2.53 -5.45
CA PRO A 371 -11.01 1.61 -4.39
C PRO A 371 -11.72 1.78 -3.03
N VAL A 372 -12.36 2.93 -2.79
CA VAL A 372 -13.21 3.22 -1.61
C VAL A 372 -14.62 2.60 -1.69
N ARG A 373 -15.03 2.06 -2.85
CA ARG A 373 -16.35 1.43 -3.11
C ARG A 373 -16.21 -0.05 -3.56
N PRO A 374 -15.67 -0.95 -2.71
CA PRO A 374 -15.63 -2.39 -3.00
C PRO A 374 -17.02 -3.06 -2.92
N ILE A 375 -17.11 -4.30 -3.41
CA ILE A 375 -18.22 -5.20 -3.06
C ILE A 375 -17.87 -5.88 -1.74
N VAL A 376 -18.78 -5.82 -0.78
CA VAL A 376 -18.63 -6.37 0.56
C VAL A 376 -19.72 -7.40 0.86
N GLU A 377 -19.39 -8.36 1.72
CA GLU A 377 -20.28 -9.41 2.21
C GLU A 377 -20.51 -9.19 3.70
N VAL A 378 -21.73 -8.80 4.09
CA VAL A 378 -22.08 -8.45 5.46
C VAL A 378 -22.21 -9.73 6.28
N VAL A 379 -21.38 -9.84 7.33
CA VAL A 379 -21.26 -11.02 8.18
C VAL A 379 -21.76 -10.78 9.61
N LYS A 380 -21.90 -9.52 10.04
CA LYS A 380 -22.55 -9.16 11.31
C LYS A 380 -23.40 -7.90 11.20
N ASP A 381 -24.52 -7.90 11.91
CA ASP A 381 -25.40 -6.73 12.04
C ASP A 381 -24.75 -5.63 12.90
N SER A 382 -25.46 -4.50 13.06
CA SER A 382 -25.02 -3.37 13.90
C SER A 382 -24.98 -3.67 15.40
N ASN A 383 -25.60 -4.76 15.86
CA ASN A 383 -25.55 -5.26 17.24
C ASN A 383 -24.41 -6.27 17.45
N GLY A 384 -23.74 -6.70 16.39
CA GLY A 384 -22.66 -7.70 16.40
C GLY A 384 -23.12 -9.15 16.25
N ASN A 385 -24.41 -9.41 16.02
CA ASN A 385 -24.96 -10.73 15.74
C ASN A 385 -24.46 -11.24 14.38
N VAL A 386 -24.13 -12.52 14.27
CA VAL A 386 -23.70 -13.11 13.00
C VAL A 386 -24.89 -13.24 12.04
N ILE A 387 -24.73 -12.77 10.81
CA ILE A 387 -25.74 -12.88 9.75
C ILE A 387 -25.48 -14.15 8.94
N ASN A 388 -26.48 -15.02 8.85
CA ASN A 388 -26.42 -16.27 8.10
C ASN A 388 -27.76 -16.54 7.37
N PRO A 389 -27.78 -16.71 6.03
CA PRO A 389 -26.64 -16.53 5.13
C PRO A 389 -26.20 -15.05 5.08
N PRO A 390 -24.89 -14.77 4.94
CA PRO A 390 -24.42 -13.42 4.72
C PRO A 390 -24.93 -12.90 3.37
N TYR A 391 -25.12 -11.58 3.25
CA TYR A 391 -25.59 -10.95 2.01
C TYR A 391 -24.57 -9.93 1.50
N ARG A 392 -24.66 -9.58 0.21
CA ARG A 392 -23.67 -8.72 -0.45
C ARG A 392 -24.21 -7.33 -0.75
N ILE A 393 -23.34 -6.34 -0.61
CA ILE A 393 -23.57 -4.95 -0.96
C ILE A 393 -22.49 -4.51 -1.94
N ASP A 394 -22.90 -3.99 -3.10
CA ASP A 394 -22.03 -3.25 -4.01
C ASP A 394 -22.02 -1.77 -3.58
N LEU A 395 -20.95 -1.35 -2.91
CA LEU A 395 -20.86 0.03 -2.40
C LEU A 395 -20.76 1.07 -3.52
N GLU A 396 -20.57 0.69 -4.78
CA GLU A 396 -20.67 1.63 -5.90
C GLU A 396 -22.13 2.00 -6.20
N LYS A 397 -23.06 1.06 -5.99
CA LYS A 397 -24.51 1.25 -6.20
C LYS A 397 -25.21 1.89 -4.99
N GLU A 398 -24.63 1.76 -3.81
CA GLU A 398 -25.16 2.30 -2.55
C GLU A 398 -24.42 3.59 -2.12
N PRO A 399 -24.78 4.78 -2.64
CA PRO A 399 -24.01 6.00 -2.40
C PRO A 399 -23.99 6.44 -0.93
N LEU A 400 -25.03 6.13 -0.17
CA LEU A 400 -25.17 6.47 1.26
C LEU A 400 -24.45 5.50 2.20
N THR A 401 -24.14 4.29 1.74
CA THR A 401 -23.41 3.28 2.52
C THR A 401 -21.92 3.41 2.23
N TYR A 402 -21.09 3.50 3.27
CA TYR A 402 -19.64 3.66 3.13
C TYR A 402 -18.87 3.03 4.29
N ILE A 403 -17.60 2.72 4.04
CA ILE A 403 -16.70 2.15 5.04
C ILE A 403 -16.20 3.24 5.98
N VAL A 404 -16.41 3.05 7.28
CA VAL A 404 -15.95 3.93 8.37
C VAL A 404 -14.51 3.61 8.78
N LYS A 405 -14.12 2.33 8.75
CA LYS A 405 -12.74 1.87 9.02
C LYS A 405 -12.53 0.43 8.57
N GLN A 406 -11.29 0.09 8.21
CA GLN A 406 -10.81 -1.30 8.24
C GLN A 406 -10.59 -1.75 9.69
N ILE A 407 -10.92 -3.02 9.97
CA ILE A 407 -10.84 -3.68 11.28
C ILE A 407 -9.63 -4.62 11.31
N SER A 408 -9.43 -5.39 10.24
CA SER A 408 -8.30 -6.31 10.04
C SER A 408 -7.90 -6.39 8.56
#